data_AF-A0AAJ1H9H7-F1
#
_entry.id   AF-A0AAJ1H9H7-F1
#
_cell.length_a   1.000
_cell.length_b   1.000
_cell.length_c   1.000
_cell.angle_alpha   90.00
_cell.angle_beta   90.00
_cell.angle_gamma   90.00
#
_symmetry.space_group_name_H-M   'P 1'
#
loop_
_entity.id
_entity.type
_entity.pdbx_description
1 polymer ?
#
loop_
_entity_poly.entity_id
_entity_poly.type
_entity_poly.pdbx_seq_one_letter_code
_entity_poly.pdbx_strand_id
1 'polypeptide(L)'
;MTSTSLEEQYRAAVRWYPPRWRRRFGEAMVGVLLDVADGEGRTAPATGELVDLRGRGLAEWINVVCAQDVRALVASISVGAAAAFTLTYFFFVSWPQGFDRGTVPENVPLFGPFLNAAPLFIAPVLLMFVAAVAGSRVLTHAIAVVALLGVVSAALVRSATGNWNGPGSTTVVFVALLVIFASIGDPRRRLPSLAAFGLVGIASALLGFLRLPTARPWETQFVGDAGWWSIALAPWVLASAGGIVLVSVLVLLAQRRTVLAAAIAVAWLPWAAAATVTLKVFAGEEADSFVIAIGSVALCLFVLQQVRTRTIRRGTGDAPTRA
;
A
#
# COMPACT_ATOMS: atom_id res chain seq x y z
N MET A 1 -42.83 13.99 15.30
CA MET A 1 -41.53 13.66 15.93
C MET A 1 -40.56 12.97 14.96
N THR A 2 -40.72 13.09 13.64
CA THR A 2 -39.91 12.37 12.63
C THR A 2 -38.76 13.22 12.06
N SER A 3 -38.94 14.54 11.92
CA SER A 3 -37.92 15.43 11.34
C SER A 3 -36.66 15.55 12.21
N THR A 4 -36.81 15.67 13.54
CA THR A 4 -35.68 15.81 14.47
C THR A 4 -34.75 14.59 14.46
N SER A 5 -35.31 13.37 14.40
CA SER A 5 -34.52 12.13 14.35
C SER A 5 -33.77 11.97 13.03
N LEU A 6 -34.37 12.38 11.91
CA LEU A 6 -33.73 12.34 10.59
C LEU A 6 -32.55 13.33 10.50
N GLU A 7 -32.76 14.57 10.96
CA GLU A 7 -31.72 15.59 11.02
C GLU A 7 -30.53 15.15 11.89
N GLU A 8 -30.79 14.57 13.06
CA GLU A 8 -29.75 14.05 13.94
C GLU A 8 -28.89 12.97 13.27
N GLN A 9 -29.51 12.08 12.50
CA GLN A 9 -28.80 11.03 11.76
C GLN A 9 -27.90 11.62 10.66
N TYR A 10 -28.38 12.60 9.88
CA TYR A 10 -27.55 13.28 8.89
C TYR A 10 -26.42 14.08 9.54
N ARG A 11 -26.70 14.81 10.63
CA ARG A 11 -25.67 15.51 11.42
C ARG A 11 -24.62 14.54 11.95
N ALA A 12 -25.02 13.35 12.42
CA ALA A 12 -24.10 12.31 12.85
C ALA A 12 -23.23 11.76 11.71
N ALA A 13 -23.79 11.58 10.51
CA ALA A 13 -23.02 11.18 9.33
C ALA A 13 -22.01 12.26 8.91
N VAL A 14 -22.41 13.54 8.92
CA VAL A 14 -21.54 14.66 8.57
C VAL A 14 -20.37 14.82 9.55
N ARG A 15 -20.45 14.32 10.80
CA ARG A 15 -19.33 14.33 11.76
C ARG A 15 -18.08 13.59 11.25
N TRP A 16 -18.22 12.68 10.29
CA TRP A 16 -17.08 12.01 9.63
C TRP A 16 -16.21 12.96 8.81
N TYR A 17 -16.68 14.16 8.47
CA TYR A 17 -15.88 15.16 7.75
C TYR A 17 -14.95 15.95 8.68
N PRO A 18 -13.81 16.46 8.18
CA PRO A 18 -12.89 17.29 8.96
C PRO A 18 -13.57 18.54 9.58
N PRO A 19 -13.21 18.95 10.81
CA PRO A 19 -13.87 20.09 11.49
C PRO A 19 -13.86 21.41 10.71
N ARG A 20 -12.81 21.67 9.91
CA ARG A 20 -12.75 22.86 9.05
C ARG A 20 -13.77 22.79 7.91
N TRP A 21 -13.93 21.62 7.30
CA TRP A 21 -14.91 21.38 6.24
C TRP A 21 -16.33 21.50 6.79
N ARG A 22 -16.62 20.86 7.94
CA ARG A 22 -17.94 20.90 8.60
C ARG A 22 -18.39 22.32 8.94
N ARG A 23 -17.48 23.16 9.46
CA ARG A 23 -17.81 24.57 9.76
C ARG A 23 -18.19 25.39 8.52
N ARG A 24 -17.67 25.03 7.34
CA ARG A 24 -17.89 25.78 6.11
C ARG A 24 -19.09 25.26 5.30
N PHE A 25 -19.29 23.94 5.28
CA PHE A 25 -20.26 23.29 4.38
C PHE A 25 -21.26 22.39 5.10
N GLY A 26 -21.07 22.12 6.39
CA GLY A 26 -21.85 21.12 7.12
C GLY A 26 -23.35 21.42 7.17
N GLU A 27 -23.73 22.63 7.58
CA GLU A 27 -25.15 23.02 7.66
C GLU A 27 -25.83 23.02 6.28
N ALA A 28 -25.16 23.55 5.25
CA ALA A 28 -25.68 23.53 3.89
C ALA A 28 -25.87 22.11 3.35
N MET A 29 -24.90 21.20 3.61
CA MET A 29 -25.02 19.80 3.22
C MET A 29 -26.19 19.11 3.93
N VAL A 30 -26.38 19.34 5.23
CA VAL A 30 -27.50 18.77 5.99
C VAL A 30 -28.85 19.29 5.46
N GLY A 31 -28.95 20.59 5.18
CA GLY A 31 -30.17 21.17 4.57
C GLY A 31 -30.52 20.50 3.25
N VAL A 32 -29.56 20.35 2.34
CA VAL A 32 -29.78 19.67 1.05
C VAL A 32 -30.23 18.21 1.23
N LEU A 33 -29.64 17.46 2.17
CA LEU A 33 -30.02 16.07 2.43
C LEU A 33 -31.45 15.96 3.00
N LEU A 34 -31.85 16.93 3.83
CA LEU A 34 -33.21 17.02 4.36
C LEU A 34 -34.21 17.39 3.25
N ASP A 35 -33.91 18.38 2.42
CA ASP A 35 -34.77 18.78 1.30
C ASP A 35 -35.00 17.62 0.32
N VAL A 36 -33.96 16.82 0.04
CA VAL A 36 -34.07 15.61 -0.79
C VAL A 36 -34.94 14.55 -0.11
N ALA A 37 -34.74 14.30 1.20
CA ALA A 37 -35.54 13.33 1.92
C ALA A 37 -37.02 13.72 2.02
N ASP A 38 -37.30 15.00 2.25
CA ASP A 38 -38.66 15.56 2.30
C ASP A 38 -39.33 15.48 0.93
N GLY A 39 -38.59 15.79 -0.16
CA GLY A 39 -39.08 15.63 -1.53
C GLY A 39 -39.43 14.19 -1.91
N GLU A 40 -38.77 13.21 -1.30
CA GLU A 40 -39.04 11.79 -1.47
C GLU A 40 -40.03 11.23 -0.42
N GLY A 41 -40.52 12.07 0.50
CA GLY A 41 -41.42 11.65 1.60
C GLY A 41 -40.77 10.66 2.58
N ARG A 42 -39.44 10.63 2.67
CA ARG A 42 -38.69 9.72 3.54
C ARG A 42 -38.63 10.23 4.98
N THR A 43 -38.90 9.34 5.93
CA THR A 43 -38.73 9.62 7.37
C THR A 43 -37.41 9.10 7.94
N ALA A 44 -36.60 8.44 7.11
CA ALA A 44 -35.32 7.85 7.48
C ALA A 44 -34.30 8.02 6.33
N PRO A 45 -33.00 8.14 6.65
CA PRO A 45 -31.96 8.21 5.63
C PRO A 45 -31.83 6.88 4.91
N ALA A 46 -31.49 6.89 3.63
CA ALA A 46 -31.23 5.65 2.91
C ALA A 46 -29.94 5.00 3.44
N THR A 47 -29.91 3.67 3.61
CA THR A 47 -28.72 2.99 4.16
C THR A 47 -27.47 3.25 3.29
N GLY A 48 -27.63 3.28 1.97
CA GLY A 48 -26.54 3.58 1.03
C GLY A 48 -26.04 5.03 1.13
N GLU A 49 -26.93 5.97 1.45
CA GLU A 49 -26.61 7.39 1.60
C GLU A 49 -25.70 7.63 2.82
N LEU A 50 -26.01 6.99 3.96
CA LEU A 50 -25.16 7.08 5.15
C LEU A 50 -23.76 6.48 4.90
N VAL A 51 -23.68 5.36 4.18
CA VAL A 51 -22.42 4.72 3.83
C VAL A 51 -21.60 5.60 2.89
N ASP A 52 -22.22 6.20 1.87
CA ASP A 52 -21.55 7.13 0.95
C ASP A 52 -21.05 8.39 1.67
N LEU A 53 -21.87 9.00 2.55
CA LEU A 53 -21.47 10.16 3.34
C LEU A 53 -20.26 9.87 4.23
N ARG A 54 -20.25 8.72 4.91
CA ARG A 54 -19.14 8.28 5.75
C ARG A 54 -17.89 8.02 4.93
N GLY A 55 -18.03 7.34 3.78
CA GLY A 55 -16.95 7.06 2.85
C GLY A 55 -16.30 8.33 2.30
N ARG A 56 -17.11 9.30 1.87
CA ARG A 56 -16.63 10.62 1.40
C ARG A 56 -16.01 11.45 2.52
N GLY A 57 -16.57 11.42 3.73
CA GLY A 57 -15.98 12.07 4.90
C GLY A 57 -14.59 11.53 5.23
N LEU A 58 -14.42 10.21 5.20
CA LEU A 58 -13.12 9.56 5.37
C LEU A 58 -12.15 9.91 4.24
N ALA A 59 -12.61 9.91 2.99
CA ALA A 59 -11.79 10.31 1.84
C ALA A 59 -11.30 11.76 1.98
N GLU A 60 -12.10 12.64 2.58
CA GLU A 60 -11.73 14.03 2.86
C GLU A 60 -10.69 14.14 3.98
N TRP A 61 -10.76 13.30 5.02
CA TRP A 61 -9.66 13.19 6.00
C TRP A 61 -8.35 12.78 5.34
N ILE A 62 -8.42 11.80 4.44
CA ILE A 62 -7.24 11.38 3.68
C ILE A 62 -6.75 12.54 2.81
N ASN A 63 -7.63 13.33 2.17
CA ASN A 63 -7.25 14.53 1.39
C ASN A 63 -6.52 15.58 2.24
N VAL A 64 -6.93 15.74 3.50
CA VAL A 64 -6.30 16.68 4.45
C VAL A 64 -4.86 16.27 4.77
N VAL A 65 -4.60 14.96 4.89
CA VAL A 65 -3.27 14.42 5.22
C VAL A 65 -2.40 14.29 3.98
N CYS A 66 -2.96 13.78 2.89
CA CYS A 66 -2.25 13.42 1.67
C CYS A 66 -3.00 13.95 0.45
N ALA A 67 -2.37 14.89 -0.27
CA ALA A 67 -2.94 15.49 -1.46
C ALA A 67 -3.26 14.42 -2.53
N GLN A 68 -4.34 14.63 -3.29
CA GLN A 68 -4.82 13.69 -4.29
C GLN A 68 -3.74 13.25 -5.28
N ASP A 69 -2.90 14.17 -5.74
CA ASP A 69 -1.78 13.87 -6.64
C ASP A 69 -0.73 12.93 -6.02
N VAL A 70 -0.45 13.11 -4.73
CA VAL A 70 0.48 12.24 -3.99
C VAL A 70 -0.13 10.85 -3.89
N ARG A 71 -1.42 10.73 -3.53
CA ARG A 71 -2.11 9.43 -3.43
C ARG A 71 -2.15 8.69 -4.77
N ALA A 72 -2.42 9.39 -5.87
CA ALA A 72 -2.42 8.77 -7.20
C ALA A 72 -1.04 8.21 -7.55
N LEU A 73 0.05 8.94 -7.27
CA LEU A 73 1.40 8.44 -7.48
C LEU A 73 1.75 7.28 -6.54
N VAL A 74 1.42 7.37 -5.24
CA VAL A 74 1.62 6.29 -4.27
C VAL A 74 0.89 5.03 -4.72
N ALA A 75 -0.36 5.16 -5.17
CA ALA A 75 -1.14 4.04 -5.67
C ALA A 75 -0.46 3.38 -6.87
N SER A 76 -0.05 4.15 -7.87
CA SER A 76 0.68 3.62 -9.03
C SER A 76 2.01 2.95 -8.66
N ILE A 77 2.84 3.59 -7.82
CA ILE A 77 4.10 3.01 -7.35
C ILE A 77 3.84 1.70 -6.60
N SER A 78 2.84 1.67 -5.72
CA SER A 78 2.53 0.50 -4.89
C SER A 78 1.98 -0.66 -5.72
N VAL A 79 1.14 -0.40 -6.72
CA VAL A 79 0.67 -1.44 -7.67
C VAL A 79 1.85 -2.06 -8.43
N GLY A 80 2.74 -1.23 -8.96
CA GLY A 80 3.94 -1.69 -9.65
C GLY A 80 4.88 -2.51 -8.75
N ALA A 81 5.17 -1.98 -7.55
CA ALA A 81 6.01 -2.64 -6.57
C ALA A 81 5.40 -3.97 -6.09
N ALA A 82 4.09 -4.02 -5.84
CA ALA A 82 3.40 -5.26 -5.45
C ALA A 82 3.51 -6.33 -6.53
N ALA A 83 3.22 -5.99 -7.79
CA ALA A 83 3.32 -6.94 -8.89
C ALA A 83 4.76 -7.44 -9.09
N ALA A 84 5.75 -6.55 -9.04
CA ALA A 84 7.14 -6.95 -9.15
C ALA A 84 7.60 -7.84 -8.00
N PHE A 85 7.27 -7.47 -6.76
CA PHE A 85 7.59 -8.28 -5.59
C PHE A 85 6.94 -9.66 -5.66
N THR A 86 5.63 -9.72 -5.90
CA THR A 86 4.89 -10.99 -5.97
C THR A 86 5.35 -11.89 -7.10
N LEU A 87 5.70 -11.33 -8.27
CA LEU A 87 6.29 -12.08 -9.38
C LEU A 87 7.66 -12.64 -9.02
N THR A 88 8.51 -11.83 -8.38
CA THR A 88 9.83 -12.30 -7.94
C THR A 88 9.69 -13.39 -6.88
N TYR A 89 8.86 -13.15 -5.88
CA TYR A 89 8.55 -14.10 -4.81
C TYR A 89 8.00 -15.42 -5.38
N PHE A 90 7.16 -15.35 -6.42
CA PHE A 90 6.68 -16.54 -7.13
C PHE A 90 7.83 -17.41 -7.60
N PHE A 91 8.77 -16.84 -8.35
CA PHE A 91 9.88 -17.57 -8.95
C PHE A 91 10.91 -18.07 -7.94
N PHE A 92 11.23 -17.24 -6.93
CA PHE A 92 12.33 -17.52 -5.99
C PHE A 92 11.90 -18.15 -4.66
N VAL A 93 10.59 -18.26 -4.38
CA VAL A 93 10.09 -18.80 -3.10
C VAL A 93 8.96 -19.82 -3.30
N SER A 94 8.03 -19.58 -4.23
CA SER A 94 6.82 -20.42 -4.35
C SER A 94 6.89 -21.51 -5.43
N TRP A 95 7.68 -21.31 -6.49
CA TRP A 95 7.68 -22.18 -7.66
C TRP A 95 8.68 -23.34 -7.53
N PRO A 96 8.22 -24.61 -7.42
CA PRO A 96 9.11 -25.74 -7.12
C PRO A 96 10.08 -26.09 -8.24
N GLN A 97 9.76 -25.79 -9.51
CA GLN A 97 10.69 -26.10 -10.61
C GLN A 97 11.87 -25.13 -10.66
N GLY A 98 11.87 -24.07 -9.84
CA GLY A 98 12.99 -23.16 -9.69
C GLY A 98 14.13 -23.74 -8.84
N PHE A 99 13.94 -24.89 -8.21
CA PHE A 99 14.88 -25.48 -7.25
C PHE A 99 15.28 -26.90 -7.63
N ASP A 100 16.47 -27.30 -7.20
CA ASP A 100 16.84 -28.71 -7.19
C ASP A 100 15.93 -29.46 -6.19
N ARG A 101 15.22 -30.47 -6.66
CA ARG A 101 14.28 -31.28 -5.85
C ARG A 101 14.98 -31.92 -4.66
N GLY A 102 16.27 -32.21 -4.74
CA GLY A 102 17.05 -32.75 -3.63
C GLY A 102 17.25 -31.78 -2.46
N THR A 103 16.98 -30.48 -2.66
CA THR A 103 17.14 -29.44 -1.63
C THR A 103 15.83 -29.07 -0.92
N VAL A 104 14.69 -29.51 -1.45
CA VAL A 104 13.39 -29.28 -0.82
C VAL A 104 13.18 -30.37 0.23
N PRO A 105 12.93 -30.03 1.51
CA PRO A 105 12.70 -31.05 2.53
C PRO A 105 11.49 -31.93 2.15
N GLU A 106 11.62 -33.25 2.27
CA GLU A 106 10.59 -34.22 1.84
C GLU A 106 9.24 -34.01 2.55
N ASN A 107 9.26 -33.41 3.74
CA ASN A 107 8.09 -33.17 4.57
C ASN A 107 7.42 -31.81 4.33
N VAL A 108 7.79 -31.07 3.27
CA VAL A 108 7.13 -29.79 2.98
C VAL A 108 5.75 -30.03 2.34
N PRO A 109 4.64 -29.73 3.02
CA PRO A 109 3.31 -29.82 2.42
C PRO A 109 3.17 -28.87 1.22
N LEU A 110 2.82 -29.43 0.06
CA LEU A 110 2.58 -28.68 -1.16
C LEU A 110 1.17 -28.07 -1.20
N PHE A 111 1.03 -26.94 -1.89
CA PHE A 111 -0.25 -26.36 -2.27
C PHE A 111 -0.48 -26.60 -3.77
N GLY A 112 -1.04 -27.77 -4.11
CA GLY A 112 -1.11 -28.21 -5.50
C GLY A 112 0.29 -28.31 -6.12
N PRO A 113 0.58 -27.63 -7.25
CA PRO A 113 1.90 -27.63 -7.87
C PRO A 113 2.88 -26.61 -7.26
N PHE A 114 2.55 -25.97 -6.13
CA PHE A 114 3.35 -24.90 -5.52
C PHE A 114 3.86 -25.29 -4.13
N LEU A 115 4.96 -24.68 -3.70
CA LEU A 115 5.54 -24.92 -2.37
C LEU A 115 4.72 -24.28 -1.24
N ASN A 116 3.84 -23.34 -1.56
CA ASN A 116 3.00 -22.62 -0.61
C ASN A 116 1.76 -22.01 -1.30
N ALA A 117 0.79 -21.48 -0.54
CA ALA A 117 -0.40 -20.84 -1.10
C ALA A 117 -0.23 -19.36 -1.46
N ALA A 118 1.00 -18.88 -1.68
CA ALA A 118 1.18 -17.55 -2.23
C ALA A 118 0.41 -17.27 -3.54
N PRO A 119 0.17 -18.26 -4.44
CA PRO A 119 -0.67 -18.05 -5.62
C PRO A 119 -2.04 -17.43 -5.33
N LEU A 120 -2.60 -17.64 -4.13
CA LEU A 120 -3.87 -17.03 -3.71
C LEU A 120 -3.86 -15.50 -3.73
N PHE A 121 -2.71 -14.86 -3.49
CA PHE A 121 -2.57 -13.41 -3.61
C PHE A 121 -1.71 -12.99 -4.81
N ILE A 122 -0.79 -13.81 -5.30
CA ILE A 122 0.08 -13.46 -6.44
C ILE A 122 -0.78 -13.22 -7.69
N ALA A 123 -1.64 -14.17 -8.04
CA ALA A 123 -2.48 -14.06 -9.24
C ALA A 123 -3.35 -12.79 -9.25
N PRO A 124 -4.14 -12.48 -8.20
CA PRO A 124 -4.91 -11.24 -8.18
C PRO A 124 -4.03 -9.99 -8.12
N VAL A 125 -2.87 -9.98 -7.46
CA VAL A 125 -1.95 -8.81 -7.50
C VAL A 125 -1.43 -8.54 -8.91
N LEU A 126 -1.08 -9.58 -9.67
CA LEU A 126 -0.66 -9.43 -11.07
C LEU A 126 -1.82 -8.94 -11.96
N LEU A 127 -3.03 -9.49 -11.79
CA LEU A 127 -4.22 -9.01 -12.50
C LEU A 127 -4.57 -7.55 -12.14
N MET A 128 -4.39 -7.15 -10.88
CA MET A 128 -4.55 -5.78 -10.41
C MET A 128 -3.58 -4.84 -11.15
N PHE A 129 -2.33 -5.25 -11.32
CA PHE A 129 -1.35 -4.48 -12.09
C PHE A 129 -1.71 -4.37 -13.57
N VAL A 130 -2.13 -5.47 -14.21
CA VAL A 130 -2.61 -5.45 -15.60
C VAL A 130 -3.80 -4.50 -15.74
N ALA A 131 -4.78 -4.55 -14.83
CA ALA A 131 -5.92 -3.65 -14.83
C ALA A 131 -5.52 -2.18 -14.64
N ALA A 132 -4.55 -1.90 -13.77
CA ALA A 132 -4.02 -0.55 -13.54
C ALA A 132 -3.30 0.00 -14.77
N VAL A 133 -2.46 -0.82 -15.42
CA VAL A 133 -1.78 -0.46 -16.68
C VAL A 133 -2.78 -0.28 -17.81
N ALA A 134 -3.82 -1.11 -17.89
CA ALA A 134 -4.91 -0.94 -18.84
C ALA A 134 -5.70 0.37 -18.60
N GLY A 135 -5.67 0.92 -17.38
CA GLY A 135 -6.33 2.17 -16.99
C GLY A 135 -7.72 1.96 -16.35
N SER A 136 -8.09 0.72 -16.05
CA SER A 136 -9.40 0.40 -15.46
C SER A 136 -9.37 0.52 -13.94
N ARG A 137 -9.84 1.67 -13.44
CA ARG A 137 -9.90 1.95 -11.99
C ARG A 137 -10.82 0.98 -11.23
N VAL A 138 -12.01 0.72 -11.78
CA VAL A 138 -13.00 -0.17 -11.13
C VAL A 138 -12.45 -1.59 -11.01
N LEU A 139 -11.89 -2.14 -12.09
CA LEU A 139 -11.29 -3.47 -12.06
C LEU A 139 -10.09 -3.52 -11.11
N THR A 140 -9.24 -2.48 -11.11
CA THR A 140 -8.08 -2.44 -10.20
C THR A 140 -8.51 -2.55 -8.74
N HIS A 141 -9.50 -1.76 -8.30
CA HIS A 141 -9.98 -1.83 -6.91
C HIS A 141 -10.74 -3.12 -6.60
N ALA A 142 -11.56 -3.62 -7.53
CA ALA A 142 -12.27 -4.90 -7.33
C ALA A 142 -11.26 -6.06 -7.15
N ILE A 143 -10.24 -6.12 -8.00
CA ILE A 143 -9.19 -7.14 -7.90
C ILE A 143 -8.32 -6.91 -6.66
N ALA A 144 -8.07 -5.67 -6.24
CA ALA A 144 -7.36 -5.37 -4.99
C ALA A 144 -8.10 -5.96 -3.76
N VAL A 145 -9.43 -5.90 -3.73
CA VAL A 145 -10.23 -6.56 -2.68
C VAL A 145 -10.01 -8.08 -2.72
N VAL A 146 -10.05 -8.70 -3.91
CA VAL A 146 -9.77 -10.14 -4.07
C VAL A 146 -8.35 -10.49 -3.61
N ALA A 147 -7.36 -9.65 -3.92
CA ALA A 147 -5.99 -9.83 -3.47
C ALA A 147 -5.89 -9.79 -1.94
N LEU A 148 -6.57 -8.84 -1.27
CA LEU A 148 -6.61 -8.77 0.19
C LEU A 148 -7.29 -9.99 0.81
N LEU A 149 -8.39 -10.47 0.21
CA LEU A 149 -9.02 -11.72 0.64
C LEU A 149 -8.05 -12.91 0.50
N GLY A 150 -7.31 -12.99 -0.60
CA GLY A 150 -6.27 -14.02 -0.80
C GLY A 150 -5.16 -13.95 0.25
N VAL A 151 -4.73 -12.75 0.64
CA VAL A 151 -3.76 -12.53 1.73
C VAL A 151 -4.32 -13.01 3.08
N VAL A 152 -5.56 -12.67 3.40
CA VAL A 152 -6.25 -13.11 4.63
C VAL A 152 -6.42 -14.63 4.64
N SER A 153 -6.86 -15.22 3.53
CA SER A 153 -6.99 -16.68 3.40
C SER A 153 -5.66 -17.39 3.60
N ALA A 154 -4.56 -16.89 2.99
CA ALA A 154 -3.23 -17.47 3.19
C ALA A 154 -2.79 -17.41 4.67
N ALA A 155 -3.06 -16.30 5.36
CA ALA A 155 -2.77 -16.17 6.78
C ALA A 155 -3.60 -17.13 7.65
N LEU A 156 -4.90 -17.25 7.38
CA LEU A 156 -5.80 -18.16 8.09
C LEU A 156 -5.39 -19.62 7.91
N VAL A 157 -5.12 -20.05 6.67
CA VAL A 157 -4.69 -21.43 6.41
C VAL A 157 -3.39 -21.74 7.14
N ARG A 158 -2.42 -20.80 7.18
CA ARG A 158 -1.20 -20.95 7.97
C ARG A 158 -1.49 -21.12 9.46
N SER A 159 -2.38 -20.29 10.02
CA SER A 159 -2.73 -20.37 11.44
C SER A 159 -3.44 -21.67 11.80
N ALA A 160 -4.30 -22.19 10.92
CA ALA A 160 -5.11 -23.39 11.17
C ALA A 160 -4.31 -24.69 11.07
N THR A 161 -3.27 -24.72 10.23
CA THR A 161 -2.51 -25.94 9.94
C THR A 161 -1.27 -26.11 10.81
N GLY A 162 -0.78 -25.04 11.47
CA GLY A 162 0.31 -25.09 12.47
C GLY A 162 1.70 -25.49 11.96
N ASN A 163 1.79 -26.17 10.82
CA ASN A 163 3.02 -26.79 10.29
C ASN A 163 3.25 -26.46 8.80
N TRP A 164 2.71 -25.33 8.34
CA TRP A 164 2.69 -25.02 6.91
C TRP A 164 3.74 -23.98 6.53
N ASN A 165 4.50 -24.27 5.46
CA ASN A 165 5.47 -23.38 4.80
C ASN A 165 4.80 -22.24 4.00
N GLY A 166 3.64 -21.78 4.48
CA GLY A 166 2.93 -20.65 3.92
C GLY A 166 3.76 -19.36 3.96
N PRO A 167 3.36 -18.35 3.18
CA PRO A 167 3.92 -17.00 3.25
C PRO A 167 4.06 -16.52 4.71
N GLY A 168 5.21 -15.93 5.02
CA GLY A 168 5.50 -15.38 6.33
C GLY A 168 4.53 -14.25 6.68
N SER A 169 4.44 -13.92 7.97
CA SER A 169 3.62 -12.80 8.42
C SER A 169 4.16 -11.51 7.81
N THR A 170 5.48 -11.40 7.66
CA THR A 170 6.14 -10.32 6.93
C THR A 170 5.64 -10.21 5.49
N THR A 171 5.60 -11.31 4.72
CA THR A 171 5.07 -11.31 3.33
C THR A 171 3.61 -10.89 3.27
N VAL A 172 2.77 -11.51 4.09
CA VAL A 172 1.32 -11.23 4.15
C VAL A 172 1.07 -9.75 4.45
N VAL A 173 1.71 -9.21 5.51
CA VAL A 173 1.55 -7.81 5.92
C VAL A 173 2.12 -6.86 4.88
N PHE A 174 3.30 -7.17 4.33
CA PHE A 174 3.95 -6.34 3.31
C PHE A 174 3.09 -6.22 2.04
N VAL A 175 2.60 -7.34 1.50
CA VAL A 175 1.72 -7.35 0.33
C VAL A 175 0.39 -6.65 0.65
N ALA A 176 -0.20 -6.88 1.82
CA ALA A 176 -1.41 -6.18 2.25
C ALA A 176 -1.23 -4.65 2.25
N LEU A 177 -0.12 -4.15 2.82
CA LEU A 177 0.17 -2.72 2.87
C LEU A 177 0.31 -2.12 1.46
N LEU A 178 1.00 -2.81 0.54
CA LEU A 178 1.10 -2.35 -0.84
C LEU A 178 -0.26 -2.33 -1.56
N VAL A 179 -1.11 -3.34 -1.35
CA VAL A 179 -2.46 -3.40 -1.94
C VAL A 179 -3.38 -2.34 -1.34
N ILE A 180 -3.25 -2.04 -0.04
CA ILE A 180 -3.97 -0.93 0.61
C ILE A 180 -3.53 0.39 0.00
N PHE A 181 -2.22 0.61 -0.17
CA PHE A 181 -1.69 1.86 -0.74
C PHE A 181 -2.09 2.02 -2.22
N ALA A 182 -2.09 0.92 -2.98
CA ALA A 182 -2.67 0.84 -4.32
C ALA A 182 -4.15 1.26 -4.36
N SER A 183 -4.89 0.96 -3.30
CA SER A 183 -6.34 1.20 -3.23
C SER A 183 -6.73 2.59 -2.72
N ILE A 184 -5.83 3.30 -2.03
CA ILE A 184 -6.08 4.64 -1.49
C ILE A 184 -6.15 5.72 -2.58
N GLY A 185 -5.56 5.49 -3.74
CA GLY A 185 -5.46 6.47 -4.83
C GLY A 185 -6.06 6.02 -6.16
N ASP A 186 -5.72 6.74 -7.23
CA ASP A 186 -6.07 6.38 -8.61
C ASP A 186 -4.81 5.88 -9.35
N PRO A 187 -4.61 4.54 -9.47
CA PRO A 187 -3.39 3.95 -10.01
C PRO A 187 -3.24 4.05 -11.55
N ARG A 188 -3.98 4.93 -12.22
CA ARG A 188 -3.97 5.10 -13.69
C ARG A 188 -2.67 5.62 -14.28
N ARG A 189 -1.72 6.10 -13.46
CA ARG A 189 -0.44 6.63 -13.98
C ARG A 189 0.49 5.46 -14.35
N ARG A 190 0.40 5.04 -15.62
CA ARG A 190 1.16 3.90 -16.18
C ARG A 190 2.67 4.00 -15.95
N LEU A 191 3.27 5.16 -16.22
CA LEU A 191 4.72 5.34 -16.13
C LEU A 191 5.28 5.08 -14.72
N PRO A 192 4.76 5.69 -13.63
CA PRO A 192 5.16 5.34 -12.27
C PRO A 192 4.97 3.86 -11.92
N SER A 193 3.86 3.24 -12.34
CA SER A 193 3.62 1.81 -12.09
C SER A 193 4.65 0.93 -12.79
N LEU A 194 4.95 1.19 -14.06
CA LEU A 194 5.95 0.45 -14.84
C LEU A 194 7.36 0.67 -14.31
N ALA A 195 7.70 1.92 -13.94
CA ALA A 195 9.00 2.24 -13.36
C ALA A 195 9.20 1.54 -12.00
N ALA A 196 8.19 1.55 -11.14
CA ALA A 196 8.23 0.83 -9.87
C ALA A 196 8.31 -0.69 -10.08
N PHE A 197 7.55 -1.23 -11.04
CA PHE A 197 7.62 -2.64 -11.40
C PHE A 197 9.03 -3.03 -11.87
N GLY A 198 9.62 -2.26 -12.79
CA GLY A 198 10.97 -2.50 -13.29
C GLY A 198 12.02 -2.38 -12.18
N LEU A 199 12.01 -1.30 -11.41
CA LEU A 199 13.01 -1.06 -10.36
C LEU A 199 12.94 -2.11 -9.24
N VAL A 200 11.75 -2.35 -8.69
CA VAL A 200 11.56 -3.34 -7.61
C VAL A 200 11.80 -4.74 -8.13
N GLY A 201 11.38 -5.04 -9.37
CA GLY A 201 11.56 -6.34 -10.01
C GLY A 201 13.04 -6.67 -10.23
N ILE A 202 13.80 -5.73 -10.81
CA ILE A 202 15.24 -5.89 -11.02
C ILE A 202 15.95 -6.01 -9.67
N ALA A 203 15.67 -5.12 -8.72
CA ALA A 203 16.31 -5.17 -7.41
C ALA A 203 16.02 -6.50 -6.68
N SER A 204 14.77 -6.94 -6.66
CA SER A 204 14.37 -8.20 -6.01
C SER A 204 14.94 -9.41 -6.73
N ALA A 205 14.94 -9.42 -8.07
CA ALA A 205 15.51 -10.52 -8.85
C ALA A 205 17.02 -10.61 -8.65
N LEU A 206 17.74 -9.48 -8.63
CA LEU A 206 19.16 -9.44 -8.30
C LEU A 206 19.43 -10.00 -6.91
N LEU A 207 18.61 -9.66 -5.90
CA LEU A 207 18.75 -10.25 -4.56
C LEU A 207 18.51 -11.77 -4.58
N GLY A 208 17.55 -12.25 -5.37
CA GLY A 208 17.32 -13.67 -5.60
C GLY A 208 18.51 -14.37 -6.25
N PHE A 209 19.12 -13.77 -7.28
CA PHE A 209 20.27 -14.32 -8.01
C PHE A 209 21.59 -14.24 -7.23
N LEU A 210 21.84 -13.15 -6.49
CA LEU A 210 23.05 -12.98 -5.67
C LEU A 210 23.14 -14.00 -4.52
N ARG A 211 22.04 -14.72 -4.26
CA ARG A 211 21.96 -15.85 -3.33
C ARG A 211 22.27 -17.21 -3.97
N LEU A 212 23.15 -17.22 -4.97
CA LEU A 212 23.87 -18.42 -5.43
C LEU A 212 25.28 -18.51 -4.78
N PRO A 213 25.47 -18.56 -3.44
CA PRO A 213 26.76 -18.84 -2.84
C PRO A 213 26.92 -20.36 -2.70
N THR A 214 27.06 -21.04 -3.82
CA THR A 214 27.61 -22.39 -3.79
C THR A 214 28.78 -22.41 -4.76
N ALA A 215 29.75 -23.30 -4.53
CA ALA A 215 30.82 -23.60 -5.50
C ALA A 215 30.28 -24.10 -6.87
N ARG A 216 28.95 -24.12 -7.03
CA ARG A 216 28.19 -24.47 -8.22
C ARG A 216 27.28 -23.29 -8.57
N PRO A 217 27.73 -22.34 -9.41
CA PRO A 217 27.03 -21.08 -9.73
C PRO A 217 25.63 -21.20 -10.36
N TRP A 218 25.04 -22.40 -10.38
CA TRP A 218 23.76 -22.75 -10.99
C TRP A 218 22.87 -23.62 -10.09
N GLU A 219 23.28 -23.95 -8.87
CA GLU A 219 22.41 -24.66 -7.91
C GLU A 219 21.57 -23.66 -7.12
N THR A 220 20.30 -23.54 -7.51
CA THR A 220 19.30 -22.78 -6.79
C THR A 220 18.91 -23.54 -5.52
N GLN A 221 19.48 -23.13 -4.39
CA GLN A 221 19.05 -23.63 -3.08
C GLN A 221 17.60 -23.20 -2.82
N PHE A 222 16.81 -24.10 -2.23
CA PHE A 222 15.49 -23.75 -1.73
C PHE A 222 15.56 -22.57 -0.74
N VAL A 223 14.91 -21.46 -1.09
CA VAL A 223 14.79 -20.28 -0.22
C VAL A 223 13.37 -20.22 0.31
N GLY A 224 13.21 -20.64 1.57
CA GLY A 224 11.96 -20.39 2.29
C GLY A 224 11.73 -18.90 2.54
N ASP A 225 10.49 -18.53 2.88
CA ASP A 225 10.08 -17.14 3.12
C ASP A 225 10.99 -16.40 4.13
N ALA A 226 11.35 -17.03 5.25
CA ALA A 226 12.26 -16.44 6.23
C ALA A 226 13.67 -16.19 5.63
N GLY A 227 14.14 -17.12 4.79
CA GLY A 227 15.39 -16.97 4.06
C GLY A 227 15.35 -15.78 3.10
N TRP A 228 14.23 -15.61 2.37
CA TRP A 228 14.00 -14.46 1.49
C TRP A 228 14.10 -13.13 2.25
N TRP A 229 13.39 -13.02 3.38
CA TRP A 229 13.40 -11.79 4.17
C TRP A 229 14.74 -11.51 4.87
N SER A 230 15.49 -12.54 5.25
CA SER A 230 16.85 -12.36 5.79
C SER A 230 17.80 -11.65 4.80
N ILE A 231 17.53 -11.77 3.50
CA ILE A 231 18.28 -11.11 2.42
C ILE A 231 17.74 -9.72 2.18
N ALA A 232 16.44 -9.66 1.87
CA ALA A 232 15.78 -8.46 1.42
C ALA A 232 15.86 -7.36 2.49
N LEU A 233 15.99 -7.77 3.74
CA LEU A 233 16.09 -6.90 4.90
C LEU A 233 17.44 -7.03 5.61
N ALA A 234 18.47 -7.54 4.92
CA ALA A 234 19.83 -7.49 5.45
C ALA A 234 20.21 -6.03 5.73
N PRO A 235 20.92 -5.71 6.84
CA PRO A 235 21.20 -4.33 7.24
C PRO A 235 21.82 -3.48 6.13
N TRP A 236 22.74 -4.05 5.34
CA TRP A 236 23.37 -3.35 4.22
C TRP A 236 22.41 -3.08 3.05
N VAL A 237 21.47 -3.98 2.77
CA VAL A 237 20.42 -3.78 1.75
C VAL A 237 19.49 -2.66 2.20
N LEU A 238 19.05 -2.69 3.46
CA LEU A 238 18.18 -1.67 4.04
C LEU A 238 18.85 -0.30 4.10
N ALA A 239 20.11 -0.24 4.54
CA ALA A 239 20.88 0.99 4.57
C ALA A 239 21.06 1.57 3.16
N SER A 240 21.36 0.72 2.17
CA SER A 240 21.51 1.14 0.78
C SER A 240 20.19 1.64 0.18
N ALA A 241 19.11 0.87 0.32
CA ALA A 241 17.80 1.22 -0.21
C ALA A 241 17.22 2.46 0.49
N GLY A 242 17.28 2.51 1.82
CA GLY A 242 16.86 3.66 2.62
C GLY A 242 17.68 4.91 2.31
N GLY A 243 18.99 4.78 2.14
CA GLY A 243 19.88 5.85 1.71
C GLY A 243 19.52 6.40 0.32
N ILE A 244 19.27 5.52 -0.66
CA ILE A 244 18.82 5.91 -2.00
C ILE A 244 17.49 6.65 -1.92
N VAL A 245 16.53 6.15 -1.12
CA VAL A 245 15.23 6.82 -0.92
C VAL A 245 15.41 8.20 -0.30
N LEU A 246 16.20 8.31 0.77
CA LEU A 246 16.47 9.57 1.45
C LEU A 246 17.10 10.59 0.50
N VAL A 247 18.18 10.21 -0.20
CA VAL A 247 18.86 11.08 -1.16
C VAL A 247 17.90 11.49 -2.29
N SER A 248 17.13 10.55 -2.84
CA SER A 248 16.15 10.84 -3.89
C SER A 248 15.09 11.85 -3.43
N VAL A 249 14.57 11.68 -2.22
CA VAL A 249 13.59 12.61 -1.62
C VAL A 249 14.21 14.01 -1.44
N LEU A 250 15.42 14.10 -0.89
CA LEU A 250 16.11 15.38 -0.68
C LEU A 250 16.40 16.11 -2.01
N VAL A 251 16.89 15.39 -3.03
CA VAL A 251 17.13 15.93 -4.36
C VAL A 251 15.83 16.43 -4.99
N LEU A 252 14.74 15.66 -4.90
CA LEU A 252 13.43 16.07 -5.43
C LEU A 252 12.86 17.28 -4.69
N LEU A 253 13.06 17.39 -3.37
CA LEU A 253 12.69 18.57 -2.60
C LEU A 253 13.46 19.80 -3.06
N ALA A 254 14.78 19.68 -3.29
CA ALA A 254 15.63 20.74 -3.81
C ALA A 254 15.20 21.19 -5.21
N GLN A 255 14.84 20.24 -6.09
CA GLN A 255 14.26 20.50 -7.42
C GLN A 255 12.80 20.98 -7.39
N ARG A 256 12.24 21.21 -6.19
CA ARG A 256 10.86 21.64 -5.96
C ARG A 256 9.79 20.65 -6.45
N ARG A 257 10.13 19.38 -6.70
CA ARG A 257 9.23 18.29 -7.10
C ARG A 257 8.61 17.61 -5.87
N THR A 258 7.94 18.39 -5.02
CA THR A 258 7.46 17.93 -3.69
C THR A 258 6.43 16.79 -3.75
N VAL A 259 5.59 16.76 -4.79
CA VAL A 259 4.58 15.70 -4.96
C VAL A 259 5.26 14.33 -5.20
N LEU A 260 6.30 14.28 -6.03
CA LEU A 260 7.04 13.05 -6.30
C LEU A 260 7.86 12.63 -5.07
N ALA A 261 8.51 13.59 -4.40
CA ALA A 261 9.22 13.34 -3.14
C ALA A 261 8.28 12.71 -2.09
N ALA A 262 7.08 13.26 -1.91
CA ALA A 262 6.08 12.73 -0.98
C ALA A 262 5.64 11.33 -1.37
N ALA A 263 5.41 11.09 -2.66
CA ALA A 263 4.97 9.79 -3.14
C ALA A 263 6.03 8.70 -2.88
N ILE A 264 7.31 8.99 -3.11
CA ILE A 264 8.40 8.06 -2.82
C ILE A 264 8.53 7.81 -1.31
N ALA A 265 8.48 8.87 -0.49
CA ALA A 265 8.58 8.74 0.97
C ALA A 265 7.42 7.91 1.56
N VAL A 266 6.19 8.09 1.06
CA VAL A 266 5.04 7.29 1.48
C VAL A 266 5.17 5.85 0.97
N ALA A 267 5.52 5.65 -0.31
CA ALA A 267 5.66 4.32 -0.90
C ALA A 267 6.79 3.47 -0.28
N TRP A 268 7.71 4.10 0.44
CA TRP A 268 8.74 3.44 1.24
C TRP A 268 8.21 2.80 2.54
N LEU A 269 7.08 3.28 3.09
CA LEU A 269 6.58 2.83 4.39
C LEU A 269 6.31 1.31 4.50
N PRO A 270 5.79 0.61 3.48
CA PRO A 270 5.63 -0.85 3.55
C PRO A 270 6.96 -1.57 3.74
N TRP A 271 8.04 -1.11 3.08
CA TRP A 271 9.38 -1.66 3.24
C TRP A 271 9.94 -1.38 4.63
N ALA A 272 9.78 -0.15 5.13
CA ALA A 272 10.18 0.21 6.49
C ALA A 272 9.43 -0.60 7.55
N ALA A 273 8.12 -0.85 7.35
CA ALA A 273 7.31 -1.68 8.24
C ALA A 273 7.78 -3.14 8.24
N ALA A 274 8.05 -3.71 7.06
CA ALA A 274 8.60 -5.06 6.94
C ALA A 274 9.98 -5.17 7.61
N ALA A 275 10.86 -4.19 7.40
CA ALA A 275 12.16 -4.09 8.06
C ALA A 275 12.03 -4.05 9.59
N THR A 276 11.14 -3.21 10.10
CA THR A 276 10.93 -3.04 11.55
C THR A 276 10.46 -4.33 12.20
N VAL A 277 9.48 -5.01 11.58
CA VAL A 277 8.98 -6.30 12.08
C VAL A 277 10.07 -7.35 12.02
N THR A 278 10.80 -7.45 10.91
CA THR A 278 11.81 -8.50 10.74
C THR A 278 13.01 -8.32 11.66
N LEU A 279 13.57 -7.11 11.76
CA LEU A 279 14.73 -6.86 12.62
C LEU A 279 14.39 -7.06 14.10
N LYS A 280 13.22 -6.59 14.53
CA LYS A 280 12.76 -6.77 15.91
C LYS A 280 12.53 -8.24 16.26
N VAL A 281 11.85 -8.99 15.37
CA VAL A 281 11.41 -10.36 15.68
C VAL A 281 12.53 -11.37 15.46
N PHE A 282 13.36 -11.21 14.43
CA PHE A 282 14.32 -12.24 14.01
C PHE A 282 15.78 -11.92 14.35
N ALA A 283 16.16 -10.64 14.37
CA ALA A 283 17.56 -10.25 14.64
C ALA A 283 17.81 -9.82 16.09
N GLY A 284 16.76 -9.49 16.85
CA GLY A 284 16.90 -8.91 18.19
C GLY A 284 17.50 -7.50 18.19
N GLU A 285 17.53 -6.85 17.02
CA GLU A 285 18.11 -5.52 16.81
C GLU A 285 17.05 -4.44 17.05
N GLU A 286 16.63 -4.28 18.30
CA GLU A 286 15.54 -3.36 18.67
C GLU A 286 15.86 -1.90 18.29
N ALA A 287 17.10 -1.46 18.53
CA ALA A 287 17.55 -0.10 18.24
C ALA A 287 17.43 0.25 16.74
N ASP A 288 17.92 -0.62 15.87
CA ASP A 288 17.92 -0.39 14.41
C ASP A 288 16.49 -0.41 13.86
N SER A 289 15.65 -1.32 14.36
CA SER A 289 14.22 -1.36 14.01
C SER A 289 13.51 -0.04 14.36
N PHE A 290 13.83 0.54 15.52
CA PHE A 290 13.25 1.79 15.99
C PHE A 290 13.71 2.99 15.18
N VAL A 291 15.01 3.05 14.84
CA VAL A 291 15.59 4.09 13.98
C VAL A 291 14.95 4.08 12.59
N ILE A 292 14.78 2.89 11.99
CA ILE A 292 14.14 2.76 10.66
C ILE A 292 12.68 3.20 10.72
N ALA A 293 11.93 2.75 11.72
CA ALA A 293 10.52 3.11 11.88
C ALA A 293 10.34 4.63 12.04
N ILE A 294 11.03 5.23 13.01
CA ILE A 294 10.91 6.66 13.29
C ILE A 294 11.46 7.49 12.13
N GLY A 295 12.62 7.15 11.60
CA GLY A 295 13.23 7.87 10.48
C GLY A 295 12.32 7.89 9.25
N SER A 296 11.69 6.75 8.92
CA SER A 296 10.78 6.64 7.77
C SER A 296 9.48 7.43 7.99
N VAL A 297 8.90 7.35 9.19
CA VAL A 297 7.70 8.13 9.55
C VAL A 297 7.99 9.63 9.57
N ALA A 298 9.10 10.05 10.19
CA ALA A 298 9.51 11.46 10.25
C ALA A 298 9.76 12.03 8.84
N LEU A 299 10.47 11.28 7.98
CA LEU A 299 10.69 11.65 6.58
C LEU A 299 9.35 11.84 5.84
N CYS A 300 8.43 10.89 5.98
CA CYS A 300 7.11 10.94 5.36
C CYS A 300 6.32 12.19 5.82
N LEU A 301 6.21 12.41 7.14
CA LEU A 301 5.49 13.54 7.70
C LEU A 301 6.10 14.88 7.29
N PHE A 302 7.44 14.99 7.31
CA PHE A 302 8.15 16.19 6.88
C PHE A 302 7.82 16.54 5.43
N VAL A 303 7.91 15.57 4.52
CA VAL A 303 7.68 15.81 3.09
C VAL A 303 6.20 16.13 2.81
N LEU A 304 5.25 15.47 3.48
CA LEU A 304 3.82 15.78 3.37
C LEU A 304 3.50 17.20 3.86
N GLN A 305 4.15 17.66 4.93
CA GLN A 305 4.02 19.03 5.40
C GLN A 305 4.57 20.05 4.37
N GLN A 306 5.67 19.73 3.69
CA GLN A 306 6.22 20.56 2.61
C GLN A 306 5.26 20.66 1.41
N VAL A 307 4.58 19.57 1.04
CA VAL A 307 3.54 19.62 0.00
C VAL A 307 2.39 20.54 0.41
N ARG A 308 1.88 20.37 1.64
CA ARG A 308 0.73 21.12 2.16
C ARG A 308 0.97 22.63 2.21
N THR A 309 2.13 23.06 2.71
CA THR A 309 2.47 24.50 2.81
C THR A 309 2.55 25.19 1.45
N ARG A 310 3.02 24.49 0.41
CA ARG A 310 3.09 25.02 -0.95
C ARG A 310 1.74 25.13 -1.63
N THR A 311 0.84 24.15 -1.43
CA THR A 311 -0.52 24.21 -1.97
C THR A 311 -1.29 25.41 -1.42
N ILE A 312 -1.12 25.71 -0.12
CA ILE A 312 -1.76 26.88 0.50
C ILE A 312 -1.25 28.19 -0.11
N ARG A 313 0.07 28.34 -0.32
CA ARG A 313 0.65 29.57 -0.90
C ARG A 313 0.18 29.86 -2.33
N ARG A 314 -0.04 28.82 -3.14
CA ARG A 314 -0.58 28.99 -4.51
C ARG A 314 -2.03 29.48 -4.49
N GLY A 315 -2.84 28.97 -3.57
CA GLY A 315 -4.26 29.36 -3.48
C GLY A 315 -4.52 30.81 -3.05
N THR A 316 -3.55 31.47 -2.40
CA THR A 316 -3.69 32.85 -1.93
C THR A 316 -3.13 33.91 -2.89
N GLY A 317 -2.30 33.52 -3.85
CA GLY A 317 -1.59 34.46 -4.75
C GLY A 317 -2.37 34.86 -6.01
N ASP A 318 -3.31 34.02 -6.45
CA ASP A 318 -4.03 34.20 -7.72
C ASP A 318 -5.47 34.68 -7.53
N ALA A 319 -5.77 35.45 -6.48
CA ALA A 319 -7.04 36.17 -6.45
C ALA A 319 -7.02 37.16 -7.62
N PRO A 320 -7.82 36.96 -8.69
CA PRO A 320 -7.79 37.86 -9.83
C PRO A 320 -8.20 39.22 -9.32
N THR A 321 -7.28 40.19 -9.36
CA THR A 321 -7.61 41.60 -9.31
C THR A 321 -8.56 41.86 -10.46
N ARG A 322 -9.86 41.78 -10.17
CA ARG A 322 -10.92 42.25 -11.06
C ARG A 322 -10.71 43.76 -11.16
N ALA A 323 -10.12 44.17 -12.27
CA ALA A 323 -10.20 45.53 -12.77
C ALA A 323 -11.61 45.79 -13.30
#